data_AF-A0A960VBJ9-F1
#
_entry.id   AF-A0A960VBJ9-F1
#
_cell.length_a   1.000
_cell.length_b   1.000
_cell.length_c   1.000
_cell.angle_alpha   90.00
_cell.angle_beta   90.00
_cell.angle_gamma   90.00
#
_symmetry.space_group_name_H-M   'P 1'
#
loop_
_entity.id
_entity.type
_entity.pdbx_description
1 polymer ?
#
loop_
_entity_poly.entity_id
_entity_poly.type
_entity_poly.pdbx_seq_one_letter_code
_entity_poly.pdbx_strand_id
1 'polypeptide(L)'
;ASVKLDDSARKGIQSIRKAAKVTDDIYVIYVVDEEGLVKGIVNLKDLLIVNPRTKIFKIMHPVKTIHYSTNQEEVANFFKKYDYMSAPVVDDSGKMIGRITIDDVLYIAEEEATKDIYQMGGVNEDESITSSLWNSVKHRLIWLNMNLFIAMATTSVVTLFEDTIQRIVILASLMPIVAGMGGNAGTQAITIVIRNIATGELTHNNWFHTIRKELLIGLINGLSVGTVAFTVTYLIRHDLMISFVMGLAMFCNLCVAGIMGTMVPFVLRWLKIDPAVASSIFVTAFTDMFGFFCFLGLATVMTS
;
A
#
# COMPACT_ATOMS: atom_id res chain seq x y z
N ALA A 1 10.11 -31.30 -9.23
CA ALA A 1 11.25 -32.24 -9.45
C ALA A 1 12.45 -31.46 -9.97
N SER A 2 13.68 -31.89 -9.68
CA SER A 2 14.91 -31.26 -10.20
C SER A 2 15.80 -32.25 -10.98
N VAL A 3 16.57 -31.73 -11.94
CA VAL A 3 17.51 -32.50 -12.78
C VAL A 3 18.81 -31.72 -13.01
N LYS A 4 19.88 -32.41 -13.43
CA LYS A 4 21.16 -31.78 -13.78
C LYS A 4 21.21 -31.36 -15.25
N LEU A 5 22.10 -30.41 -15.56
CA LEU A 5 22.33 -29.87 -16.92
C LEU A 5 22.60 -30.97 -17.97
N ASP A 6 23.39 -31.98 -17.61
CA ASP A 6 23.80 -33.07 -18.48
C ASP A 6 22.84 -34.26 -18.50
N ASP A 7 21.73 -34.19 -17.78
CA ASP A 7 20.71 -35.24 -17.86
C ASP A 7 20.03 -35.24 -19.24
N SER A 8 19.45 -36.39 -19.60
CA SER A 8 18.67 -36.53 -20.82
C SER A 8 17.19 -36.21 -20.58
N ALA A 9 16.48 -35.81 -21.61
CA ALA A 9 15.03 -35.61 -21.58
C ALA A 9 14.30 -36.86 -21.04
N ARG A 10 14.77 -38.08 -21.37
CA ARG A 10 14.27 -39.34 -20.80
C ARG A 10 14.34 -39.37 -19.28
N LYS A 11 15.46 -38.94 -18.69
CA LYS A 11 15.65 -38.89 -17.23
C LYS A 11 14.77 -37.80 -16.60
N GLY A 12 14.58 -36.68 -17.30
CA GLY A 12 13.59 -35.66 -16.92
C GLY A 12 12.18 -36.22 -16.83
N ILE A 13 11.70 -36.90 -17.88
CA ILE A 13 10.38 -37.54 -17.91
C ILE A 13 10.22 -38.56 -16.76
N GLN A 14 11.24 -39.38 -16.49
CA GLN A 14 11.20 -40.31 -15.36
C GLN A 14 11.12 -39.61 -14.01
N SER A 15 11.81 -38.49 -13.85
CA SER A 15 11.78 -37.69 -12.62
C SER A 15 10.41 -37.07 -12.40
N ILE A 16 9.77 -36.57 -13.46
CA ILE A 16 8.38 -36.09 -13.41
C ILE A 16 7.43 -37.22 -13.03
N ARG A 17 7.54 -38.40 -13.65
CA ARG A 17 6.67 -39.55 -13.31
C ARG A 17 6.77 -39.99 -11.85
N LYS A 18 7.95 -39.84 -11.24
CA LYS A 18 8.12 -40.09 -9.80
C LYS A 18 7.43 -39.01 -8.96
N ALA A 19 7.61 -37.74 -9.33
CA ALA A 19 6.98 -36.61 -8.64
C ALA A 19 5.46 -36.63 -8.76
N ALA A 20 4.90 -37.03 -9.91
CA ALA A 20 3.47 -37.15 -10.18
C ALA A 20 2.73 -38.10 -9.23
N LYS A 21 3.45 -38.94 -8.47
CA LYS A 21 2.85 -39.80 -7.44
C LYS A 21 2.61 -39.08 -6.10
N VAL A 22 3.20 -37.91 -5.92
CA VAL A 22 3.26 -37.17 -4.65
C VAL A 22 2.67 -35.77 -4.79
N THR A 23 2.62 -35.21 -6.00
CA THR A 23 2.15 -33.85 -6.26
C THR A 23 1.54 -33.74 -7.65
N ASP A 24 0.49 -32.93 -7.78
CA ASP A 24 -0.18 -32.65 -9.04
C ASP A 24 0.53 -31.59 -9.89
N ASP A 25 1.38 -30.75 -9.28
CA ASP A 25 2.19 -29.77 -10.01
C ASP A 25 3.43 -30.44 -10.63
N ILE A 26 3.25 -30.87 -11.88
CA ILE A 26 4.27 -31.51 -12.72
C ILE A 26 4.57 -30.73 -14.01
N TYR A 27 4.13 -29.47 -14.09
CA TYR A 27 4.20 -28.68 -15.32
C TYR A 27 5.61 -28.22 -15.68
N VAL A 28 6.48 -28.09 -14.67
CA VAL A 28 7.84 -27.58 -14.82
C VAL A 28 8.84 -28.47 -14.08
N ILE A 29 10.00 -28.70 -14.70
CA ILE A 29 11.18 -29.28 -14.05
C ILE A 29 12.21 -28.18 -13.80
N TYR A 30 12.83 -28.19 -12.62
CA TYR A 30 13.91 -27.26 -12.31
C TYR A 30 15.26 -27.86 -12.67
N VAL A 31 16.15 -27.04 -13.22
CA VAL A 31 17.51 -27.43 -13.58
C VAL A 31 18.46 -26.84 -12.55
N VAL A 32 19.22 -27.70 -11.88
CA VAL A 32 20.20 -27.33 -10.87
C VAL A 32 21.60 -27.82 -11.27
N ASP A 33 22.64 -27.16 -10.79
CA ASP A 33 24.02 -27.64 -10.95
C ASP A 33 24.41 -28.65 -9.85
N GLU A 34 25.70 -29.01 -9.83
CA GLU A 34 26.29 -29.92 -8.83
C GLU A 34 26.17 -29.39 -7.39
N GLU A 35 26.14 -28.06 -7.23
CA GLU A 35 26.09 -27.36 -5.94
C GLU A 35 24.65 -27.09 -5.49
N GLY A 36 23.66 -27.37 -6.33
CA GLY A 36 22.23 -27.17 -6.08
C GLY A 36 21.72 -25.78 -6.49
N LEU A 37 22.52 -24.99 -7.20
CA LEU A 37 22.13 -23.66 -7.67
C LEU A 37 21.18 -23.77 -8.86
N VAL A 38 20.12 -22.97 -8.85
CA VAL A 38 19.13 -22.93 -9.94
C VAL A 38 19.77 -22.34 -11.21
N LYS A 39 19.74 -23.09 -12.31
CA LYS A 39 20.21 -22.63 -13.63
C LYS A 39 19.09 -22.35 -14.62
N GLY A 40 17.92 -22.95 -14.42
CA GLY A 40 16.79 -22.76 -15.32
C GLY A 40 15.63 -23.69 -15.05
N ILE A 41 14.68 -23.71 -15.98
CA ILE A 41 13.52 -24.59 -15.98
C ILE A 41 13.34 -25.25 -17.34
N VAL A 42 12.64 -26.39 -17.36
CA VAL A 42 12.14 -27.02 -18.58
C VAL A 42 10.65 -27.28 -18.43
N ASN A 43 9.86 -26.82 -19.40
CA ASN A 43 8.43 -27.10 -19.41
C ASN A 43 8.17 -28.56 -19.76
N LEU A 44 7.14 -29.16 -19.16
CA LEU A 44 6.73 -30.53 -19.46
C LEU A 44 6.45 -30.73 -20.96
N LYS A 45 5.84 -29.73 -21.61
CA LYS A 45 5.61 -29.73 -23.06
C LYS A 45 6.91 -29.93 -23.85
N ASP A 46 7.96 -29.19 -23.51
CA ASP A 46 9.25 -29.25 -24.21
C ASP A 46 9.90 -30.62 -24.00
N LEU A 47 9.81 -31.17 -22.78
CA LEU A 47 10.28 -32.52 -22.44
C LEU A 47 9.58 -33.62 -23.23
N LEU A 48 8.30 -33.47 -23.56
CA LEU A 48 7.50 -34.48 -24.26
C LEU A 48 7.70 -34.49 -25.78
N ILE A 49 8.06 -33.35 -26.38
CA ILE A 49 8.16 -33.20 -27.84
C ILE A 49 9.58 -33.51 -28.37
N VAL A 50 10.60 -33.30 -27.54
CA VAL A 50 12.00 -33.48 -27.96
C VAL A 50 12.42 -34.96 -27.98
N ASN A 51 13.50 -35.25 -28.71
CA ASN A 51 14.12 -36.58 -28.67
C ASN A 51 14.51 -36.94 -27.22
N PRO A 52 14.15 -38.13 -26.70
CA PRO A 52 14.47 -38.53 -25.32
C PRO A 52 15.97 -38.54 -24.98
N ARG A 53 16.86 -38.54 -25.98
CA ARG A 53 18.33 -38.47 -25.81
C ARG A 53 18.86 -37.03 -25.76
N THR A 54 18.05 -36.02 -26.08
CA THR A 54 18.43 -34.60 -26.00
C THR A 54 18.82 -34.24 -24.56
N LYS A 55 19.88 -33.46 -24.40
CA LYS A 55 20.38 -32.98 -23.10
C LYS A 55 19.53 -31.83 -22.58
N ILE A 56 19.32 -31.77 -21.26
CA ILE A 56 18.50 -30.77 -20.59
C ILE A 56 18.98 -29.34 -20.87
N PHE A 57 20.30 -29.09 -20.84
CA PHE A 57 20.84 -27.74 -21.07
C PHE A 57 20.46 -27.14 -22.45
N LYS A 58 20.09 -27.96 -23.44
CA LYS A 58 19.68 -27.51 -24.78
C LYS A 58 18.23 -27.04 -24.85
N ILE A 59 17.42 -27.43 -23.87
CA ILE A 59 15.96 -27.20 -23.86
C ILE A 59 15.53 -26.42 -22.61
N MET A 60 16.48 -26.01 -21.77
CA MET A 60 16.21 -25.21 -20.58
C MET A 60 16.05 -23.73 -20.93
N HIS A 61 15.19 -23.08 -20.16
CA HIS A 61 14.99 -21.64 -20.20
C HIS A 61 15.50 -21.03 -18.89
N PRO A 62 16.12 -19.83 -18.92
CA PRO A 62 16.49 -19.12 -17.71
C PRO A 62 15.24 -18.80 -16.89
N VAL A 63 15.34 -18.89 -15.58
CA VAL A 63 14.25 -18.61 -14.64
C VAL A 63 14.73 -17.63 -13.59
N LYS A 64 13.84 -16.75 -13.13
CA LYS A 64 14.10 -15.96 -11.93
C LYS A 64 13.73 -16.75 -10.68
N THR A 65 14.46 -16.52 -9.61
CA THR A 65 14.28 -17.17 -8.32
C THR A 65 13.62 -16.22 -7.33
N ILE A 66 12.91 -16.79 -6.36
CA ILE A 66 12.40 -16.09 -5.18
C ILE A 66 13.28 -16.48 -4.00
N HIS A 67 13.66 -15.52 -3.16
CA HIS A 67 14.41 -15.81 -1.94
C HIS A 67 13.46 -16.23 -0.82
N TYR A 68 13.88 -17.11 0.08
CA TYR A 68 13.01 -17.67 1.13
C TYR A 68 12.44 -16.63 2.10
N SER A 69 13.09 -15.46 2.23
CA SER A 69 12.63 -14.37 3.09
C SER A 69 11.87 -13.27 2.32
N THR A 70 11.54 -13.49 1.05
CA THR A 70 10.70 -12.56 0.27
C THR A 70 9.29 -12.52 0.86
N ASN A 71 8.73 -11.32 1.04
CA ASN A 71 7.38 -11.14 1.57
C ASN A 71 6.33 -11.72 0.58
N GLN A 72 5.23 -12.25 1.12
CA GLN A 72 4.10 -12.81 0.38
C GLN A 72 3.57 -11.85 -0.71
N GLU A 73 3.40 -10.57 -0.39
CA GLU A 73 3.00 -9.53 -1.35
C GLU A 73 3.97 -9.42 -2.55
N GLU A 74 5.28 -9.47 -2.27
CA GLU A 74 6.32 -9.42 -3.30
C GLU A 74 6.34 -10.70 -4.16
N VAL A 75 6.04 -11.85 -3.55
CA VAL A 75 5.86 -13.12 -4.26
C VAL A 75 4.67 -13.02 -5.23
N ALA A 76 3.52 -12.50 -4.79
CA ALA A 76 2.35 -12.34 -5.67
C ALA A 76 2.66 -11.41 -6.86
N ASN A 77 3.32 -10.29 -6.59
CA ASN A 77 3.78 -9.36 -7.62
C ASN A 77 4.79 -9.99 -8.58
N PHE A 78 5.68 -10.86 -8.09
CA PHE A 78 6.64 -11.59 -8.92
C PHE A 78 5.92 -12.50 -9.93
N PHE A 79 4.95 -13.29 -9.49
CA PHE A 79 4.18 -14.17 -10.37
C PHE A 79 3.38 -13.40 -11.41
N LYS A 80 2.72 -12.31 -11.00
CA LYS A 80 1.98 -11.41 -11.90
C LYS A 80 2.89 -10.77 -12.96
N LYS A 81 4.12 -10.41 -12.58
CA LYS A 81 5.07 -9.72 -13.47
C LYS A 81 5.67 -10.65 -14.52
N TYR A 82 5.97 -11.90 -14.16
CA TYR A 82 6.68 -12.83 -15.04
C TYR A 82 5.78 -13.90 -15.66
N ASP A 83 4.49 -13.93 -15.31
CA ASP A 83 3.51 -14.91 -15.82
C ASP A 83 3.98 -16.36 -15.59
N TYR A 84 4.52 -16.61 -14.39
CA TYR A 84 5.03 -17.93 -14.00
C TYR A 84 3.91 -18.77 -13.39
N MET A 85 3.81 -20.03 -13.79
CA MET A 85 2.92 -21.01 -13.13
C MET A 85 3.53 -21.59 -11.84
N SER A 86 4.87 -21.58 -11.77
CA SER A 86 5.62 -22.14 -10.65
C SER A 86 7.02 -21.51 -10.63
N ALA A 87 7.53 -21.15 -9.45
CA ALA A 87 8.80 -20.46 -9.28
C ALA A 87 9.68 -21.14 -8.22
N PRO A 88 11.01 -21.24 -8.45
CA PRO A 88 11.92 -21.84 -7.49
C PRO A 88 12.22 -20.89 -6.33
N VAL A 89 12.22 -21.44 -5.12
CA VAL A 89 12.63 -20.75 -3.89
C VAL A 89 14.05 -21.13 -3.53
N VAL A 90 14.88 -20.13 -3.23
CA VAL A 90 16.31 -20.30 -2.93
C VAL A 90 16.70 -19.77 -1.54
N ASP A 91 17.77 -20.33 -1.00
CA ASP A 91 18.44 -19.85 0.22
C ASP A 91 19.40 -18.66 -0.07
N ASP A 92 20.10 -18.19 0.97
CA ASP A 92 21.09 -17.11 0.89
C ASP A 92 22.27 -17.44 -0.05
N SER A 93 22.54 -18.71 -0.31
CA SER A 93 23.58 -19.18 -1.22
C SER A 93 23.07 -19.39 -2.65
N GLY A 94 21.78 -19.15 -2.92
CA GLY A 94 21.15 -19.40 -4.22
C GLY A 94 20.80 -20.87 -4.49
N LYS A 95 20.88 -21.74 -3.47
CA LYS A 95 20.51 -23.15 -3.60
C LYS A 95 19.00 -23.31 -3.54
N MET A 96 18.47 -24.18 -4.39
CA MET A 96 17.04 -24.47 -4.40
C MET A 96 16.64 -25.22 -3.14
N ILE A 97 15.73 -24.65 -2.36
CA ILE A 97 15.17 -25.28 -1.16
C ILE A 97 13.70 -25.66 -1.34
N GLY A 98 13.02 -25.09 -2.33
CA GLY A 98 11.59 -25.33 -2.55
C GLY A 98 11.06 -24.67 -3.80
N ARG A 99 9.72 -24.58 -3.87
CA ARG A 99 9.00 -23.90 -4.95
C ARG A 99 7.71 -23.30 -4.40
N ILE A 100 7.18 -22.34 -5.14
CA ILE A 100 5.84 -21.77 -4.94
C ILE A 100 5.07 -21.96 -6.25
N THR A 101 3.78 -22.24 -6.18
CA THR A 101 2.89 -22.39 -7.34
C THR A 101 1.91 -21.23 -7.47
N ILE A 102 1.34 -21.05 -8.65
CA ILE A 102 0.34 -19.99 -8.88
C ILE A 102 -0.91 -20.18 -8.02
N ASP A 103 -1.28 -21.41 -7.66
CA ASP A 103 -2.43 -21.70 -6.80
C ASP A 103 -2.18 -21.18 -5.37
N ASP A 104 -0.96 -21.35 -4.85
CA ASP A 104 -0.54 -20.78 -3.56
C ASP A 104 -0.58 -19.24 -3.60
N VAL A 105 -0.17 -18.66 -4.72
CA VAL A 105 -0.17 -17.20 -4.93
C VAL A 105 -1.57 -16.64 -5.05
N LEU A 106 -2.52 -17.40 -5.61
CA LEU A 106 -3.92 -16.99 -5.71
C LEU A 106 -4.51 -16.77 -4.30
N TYR A 107 -4.21 -17.68 -3.37
CA TYR A 107 -4.64 -17.58 -1.98
C TYR A 107 -3.98 -16.40 -1.26
N ILE A 108 -2.66 -16.23 -1.42
CA ILE A 108 -1.93 -15.07 -0.88
C ILE A 108 -2.51 -13.74 -1.39
N ALA A 109 -2.85 -13.65 -2.67
CA ALA A 109 -3.40 -12.44 -3.25
C ALA A 109 -4.78 -12.08 -2.68
N GLU A 110 -5.61 -13.07 -2.35
CA GLU A 110 -6.90 -12.88 -1.68
C GLU A 110 -6.73 -12.43 -0.21
N GLU A 111 -5.80 -13.06 0.52
CA GLU A 111 -5.46 -12.66 1.90
C GLU A 111 -4.93 -11.22 1.97
N GLU A 112 -3.95 -10.85 1.14
CA GLU A 112 -3.38 -9.50 1.14
C GLU A 112 -4.41 -8.43 0.74
N ALA A 113 -5.27 -8.71 -0.25
CA ALA A 113 -6.34 -7.78 -0.63
C ALA A 113 -7.34 -7.54 0.52
N THR A 114 -7.57 -8.57 1.35
CA THR A 114 -8.46 -8.50 2.49
C THR A 114 -7.81 -7.78 3.67
N LYS A 115 -6.53 -8.06 3.93
CA LYS A 115 -5.72 -7.42 4.97
C LYS A 115 -5.63 -5.91 4.79
N ASP A 116 -5.35 -5.42 3.58
CA ASP A 116 -5.29 -3.98 3.30
C ASP A 116 -6.59 -3.25 3.68
N ILE A 117 -7.75 -3.90 3.47
CA ILE A 117 -9.06 -3.36 3.82
C ILE A 117 -9.20 -3.24 5.34
N TYR A 118 -8.82 -4.28 6.09
CA TYR A 118 -8.86 -4.25 7.56
C TYR A 118 -7.94 -3.19 8.13
N GLN A 119 -6.71 -3.12 7.62
CA GLN A 119 -5.71 -2.17 8.09
C GLN A 119 -6.10 -0.70 7.83
N MET A 120 -6.70 -0.39 6.67
CA MET A 120 -7.24 0.96 6.40
C MET A 120 -8.28 1.39 7.45
N GLY A 121 -9.05 0.45 8.00
CA GLY A 121 -10.01 0.68 9.07
C GLY A 121 -9.41 0.67 10.48
N GLY A 122 -8.11 0.42 10.64
CA GLY A 122 -7.48 0.27 11.94
C GLY A 122 -7.84 -1.03 12.67
N VAL A 123 -8.24 -2.05 11.90
CA VAL A 123 -8.65 -3.36 12.41
C VAL A 123 -7.57 -4.38 12.04
N ASN A 124 -7.33 -5.35 12.92
CA ASN A 124 -6.36 -6.40 12.65
C ASN A 124 -6.96 -7.46 11.70
N GLU A 125 -6.13 -8.07 10.85
CA GLU A 125 -6.55 -9.10 9.87
C GLU A 125 -7.12 -10.36 10.54
N ASP A 126 -6.59 -10.71 11.72
CA ASP A 126 -7.06 -11.84 12.54
C ASP A 126 -8.44 -11.59 13.21
N GLU A 127 -8.99 -10.37 13.06
CA GLU A 127 -10.26 -10.00 13.68
C GLU A 127 -11.44 -10.38 12.78
N SER A 128 -12.15 -11.45 13.16
CA SER A 128 -13.38 -11.89 12.53
C SER A 128 -14.60 -11.61 13.41
N ILE A 129 -15.81 -11.74 12.84
CA ILE A 129 -17.08 -11.60 13.58
C ILE A 129 -17.15 -12.60 14.75
N THR A 130 -16.46 -13.73 14.65
CA THR A 130 -16.40 -14.78 15.67
C THR A 130 -15.24 -14.61 16.66
N SER A 131 -14.41 -13.57 16.51
CA SER A 131 -13.30 -13.30 17.43
C SER A 131 -13.81 -13.02 18.84
N SER A 132 -13.03 -13.45 19.84
CA SER A 132 -13.31 -13.16 21.25
C SER A 132 -13.39 -11.65 21.47
N LEU A 133 -14.43 -11.20 22.18
CA LEU A 133 -14.65 -9.79 22.52
C LEU A 133 -13.41 -9.14 23.14
N TRP A 134 -12.68 -9.86 24.00
CA TRP A 134 -11.47 -9.33 24.65
C TRP A 134 -10.31 -9.11 23.68
N ASN A 135 -10.17 -9.96 22.67
CA ASN A 135 -9.13 -9.78 21.64
C ASN A 135 -9.45 -8.56 20.77
N SER A 136 -10.69 -8.45 20.28
CA SER A 136 -11.15 -7.29 19.51
C SER A 136 -10.96 -5.98 20.26
N VAL A 137 -11.39 -5.93 21.52
CA VAL A 137 -11.23 -4.73 22.36
C VAL A 137 -9.76 -4.37 22.52
N LYS A 138 -8.88 -5.33 22.80
CA LYS A 138 -7.45 -5.07 22.97
C LYS A 138 -6.82 -4.48 21.70
N HIS A 139 -7.06 -5.08 20.54
CA HIS A 139 -6.49 -4.61 19.27
C HIS A 139 -7.01 -3.21 18.90
N ARG A 140 -8.33 -3.00 18.99
CA ARG A 140 -8.92 -1.69 18.70
C ARG A 140 -8.50 -0.62 19.70
N LEU A 141 -8.36 -0.94 20.98
CA LEU A 141 -7.91 0.03 21.99
C LEU A 141 -6.49 0.53 21.71
N ILE A 142 -5.58 -0.33 21.25
CA ILE A 142 -4.23 0.11 20.87
C ILE A 142 -4.33 1.17 19.77
N TRP A 143 -5.11 0.88 18.73
CA TRP A 143 -5.34 1.81 17.63
C TRP A 143 -6.01 3.12 18.05
N LEU A 144 -7.08 3.03 18.85
CA LEU A 144 -7.81 4.20 19.37
C LEU A 144 -6.93 5.08 20.26
N ASN A 145 -6.08 4.49 21.09
CA ASN A 145 -5.15 5.26 21.94
C ASN A 145 -4.09 5.97 21.09
N MET A 146 -3.57 5.33 20.03
CA MET A 146 -2.65 6.02 19.10
C MET A 146 -3.33 7.22 18.43
N ASN A 147 -4.57 7.06 17.94
CA ASN A 147 -5.36 8.16 17.41
C ASN A 147 -5.59 9.27 18.44
N LEU A 148 -5.86 8.91 19.70
CA LEU A 148 -6.06 9.88 20.78
C LEU A 148 -4.79 10.71 21.03
N PHE A 149 -3.60 10.10 21.11
CA PHE A 149 -2.35 10.83 21.29
C PHE A 149 -2.09 11.82 20.15
N ILE A 150 -2.44 11.43 18.93
CA ILE A 150 -2.28 12.27 17.76
C ILE A 150 -3.30 13.41 17.74
N ALA A 151 -4.56 13.14 18.13
CA ALA A 151 -5.56 14.19 18.32
C ALA A 151 -5.11 15.21 19.38
N MET A 152 -4.47 14.77 20.47
CA MET A 152 -3.88 15.66 21.48
C MET A 152 -2.74 16.51 20.90
N ALA A 153 -1.89 15.94 20.04
CA ALA A 153 -0.87 16.72 19.34
C ALA A 153 -1.51 17.78 18.44
N THR A 154 -2.59 17.45 17.73
CA THR A 154 -3.36 18.40 16.93
C THR A 154 -3.97 19.52 17.78
N THR A 155 -4.49 19.21 18.97
CA THR A 155 -4.99 20.22 19.92
C THR A 155 -3.92 21.27 20.25
N SER A 156 -2.65 20.89 20.33
CA SER A 156 -1.56 21.83 20.61
C SER A 156 -1.46 22.94 19.55
N VAL A 157 -1.74 22.64 18.28
CA VAL A 157 -1.79 23.65 17.20
C VAL A 157 -2.96 24.60 17.39
N VAL A 158 -4.12 24.09 17.80
CA VAL A 158 -5.31 24.90 18.07
C VAL A 158 -5.08 25.85 19.24
N THR A 159 -4.38 25.39 20.29
CA THR A 159 -4.12 26.21 21.50
C THR A 159 -3.27 27.45 21.19
N LEU A 160 -2.45 27.43 20.13
CA LEU A 160 -1.69 28.61 19.68
C LEU A 160 -2.58 29.78 19.21
N PHE A 161 -3.85 29.51 18.92
CA PHE A 161 -4.81 30.48 18.39
C PHE A 161 -6.03 30.67 19.32
N GLU A 162 -5.90 30.36 20.62
CA GLU A 162 -6.98 30.53 21.60
C GLU A 162 -7.54 31.97 21.60
N ASP A 163 -6.67 32.97 21.57
CA ASP A 163 -7.07 34.38 21.54
C ASP A 163 -7.94 34.71 20.32
N THR A 164 -7.59 34.15 19.15
CA THR A 164 -8.35 34.33 17.91
C THR A 164 -9.71 33.65 18.01
N ILE A 165 -9.77 32.44 18.56
CA ILE A 165 -11.02 31.70 18.76
C ILE A 165 -11.94 32.45 19.74
N GLN A 166 -11.39 33.02 20.82
CA GLN A 166 -12.17 33.80 21.77
C GLN A 166 -12.78 35.06 21.15
N ARG A 167 -12.05 35.73 20.25
CA ARG A 167 -12.56 36.89 19.50
C ARG A 167 -13.63 36.49 18.47
N ILE A 168 -13.46 35.33 17.84
CA ILE A 168 -14.29 34.87 16.73
C ILE A 168 -14.79 33.46 17.01
N VAL A 169 -15.69 33.35 17.99
CA VAL A 169 -16.20 32.06 18.52
C VAL A 169 -16.73 31.14 17.42
N ILE A 170 -17.29 31.72 16.36
CA ILE A 170 -17.77 31.00 15.19
C ILE A 170 -16.72 30.11 14.51
N LEU A 171 -15.42 30.45 14.57
CA LEU A 171 -14.36 29.64 13.98
C LEU A 171 -14.40 28.20 14.50
N ALA A 172 -14.69 28.03 15.80
CA ALA A 172 -14.81 26.70 16.41
C ALA A 172 -15.91 25.84 15.75
N SER A 173 -17.00 26.45 15.29
CA SER A 173 -18.08 25.73 14.58
C SER A 173 -17.72 25.36 13.13
N LEU A 174 -16.73 26.01 12.53
CA LEU A 174 -16.27 25.77 11.16
C LEU A 174 -15.10 24.78 11.09
N MET A 175 -14.32 24.65 12.17
CA MET A 175 -13.18 23.73 12.25
C MET A 175 -13.51 22.27 11.85
N PRO A 176 -14.64 21.66 12.28
CA PRO A 176 -14.96 20.29 11.88
C PRO A 176 -15.12 20.11 10.37
N ILE A 177 -15.54 21.15 9.65
CA ILE A 177 -15.68 21.11 8.19
C ILE A 177 -14.31 21.04 7.53
N VAL A 178 -13.36 21.87 8.00
CA VAL A 178 -11.99 21.89 7.49
C VAL A 178 -11.28 20.56 7.73
N ALA A 179 -11.34 20.04 8.96
CA ALA A 179 -10.77 18.75 9.33
C ALA A 179 -11.39 17.59 8.52
N GLY A 180 -12.73 17.52 8.50
CA GLY A 180 -13.45 16.44 7.81
C GLY A 180 -13.13 16.38 6.32
N MET A 181 -13.08 17.53 5.63
CA MET A 181 -12.75 17.56 4.20
C MET A 181 -11.28 17.23 3.92
N GLY A 182 -10.36 17.66 4.78
CA GLY A 182 -8.94 17.30 4.69
C GLY A 182 -8.73 15.79 4.85
N GLY A 183 -9.30 15.20 5.90
CA GLY A 183 -9.24 13.76 6.16
C GLY A 183 -9.87 12.93 5.04
N ASN A 184 -11.01 13.36 4.48
CA ASN A 184 -11.67 12.68 3.36
C ASN A 184 -10.80 12.67 2.10
N ALA A 185 -10.24 13.82 1.72
CA ALA A 185 -9.35 13.91 0.56
C ALA A 185 -8.04 13.15 0.79
N GLY A 186 -7.49 13.20 2.00
CA GLY A 186 -6.31 12.44 2.40
C GLY A 186 -6.57 10.94 2.27
N THR A 187 -7.71 10.46 2.75
CA THR A 187 -8.13 9.05 2.63
C THR A 187 -8.23 8.64 1.16
N GLN A 188 -8.85 9.45 0.29
CA GLN A 188 -8.93 9.16 -1.14
C GLN A 188 -7.54 9.02 -1.79
N ALA A 189 -6.63 9.93 -1.48
CA ALA A 189 -5.26 9.88 -2.00
C ALA A 189 -4.51 8.63 -1.48
N ILE A 190 -4.60 8.35 -0.17
CA ILE A 190 -3.97 7.16 0.44
C ILE A 190 -4.49 5.87 -0.19
N THR A 191 -5.80 5.70 -0.36
CA THR A 191 -6.39 4.47 -0.94
C THR A 191 -5.80 4.18 -2.32
N ILE A 192 -5.68 5.21 -3.17
CA ILE A 192 -5.10 5.07 -4.51
C ILE A 192 -3.60 4.75 -4.43
N VAL A 193 -2.87 5.42 -3.54
CA VAL A 193 -1.42 5.28 -3.42
C VAL A 193 -1.02 3.92 -2.82
N ILE A 194 -1.70 3.45 -1.77
CA ILE A 194 -1.50 2.10 -1.20
C ILE A 194 -1.73 1.06 -2.29
N ARG A 195 -2.85 1.14 -3.01
CA ARG A 195 -3.13 0.21 -4.11
C ARG A 195 -2.02 0.21 -5.15
N ASN A 196 -1.52 1.39 -5.56
CA ASN A 196 -0.44 1.48 -6.54
C ASN A 196 0.89 0.93 -6.00
N ILE A 197 1.14 1.05 -4.71
CA ILE A 197 2.28 0.40 -4.03
C ILE A 197 2.13 -1.12 -4.12
N ALA A 198 0.96 -1.63 -3.74
CA ALA A 198 0.65 -3.06 -3.68
C ALA A 198 0.67 -3.73 -5.06
N THR A 199 0.21 -3.03 -6.10
CA THR A 199 0.24 -3.55 -7.48
C THR A 199 1.59 -3.41 -8.18
N GLY A 200 2.58 -2.79 -7.52
CA GLY A 200 3.89 -2.51 -8.10
C GLY A 200 3.88 -1.39 -9.15
N GLU A 201 2.77 -0.67 -9.32
CA GLU A 201 2.65 0.47 -10.23
C GLU A 201 3.41 1.69 -9.70
N LEU A 202 3.51 1.87 -8.38
CA LEU A 202 4.32 2.89 -7.74
C LEU A 202 5.70 2.35 -7.36
N THR A 203 6.74 2.97 -7.91
CA THR A 203 8.15 2.61 -7.72
C THR A 203 8.98 3.84 -7.35
N HIS A 204 10.21 3.61 -6.88
CA HIS A 204 11.18 4.69 -6.59
C HIS A 204 11.48 5.62 -7.77
N ASN A 205 11.14 5.24 -9.00
CA ASN A 205 11.40 6.07 -10.19
C ASN A 205 10.22 6.97 -10.56
N ASN A 206 9.00 6.68 -10.11
CA ASN A 206 7.80 7.40 -10.54
C ASN A 206 7.05 8.12 -9.41
N TRP A 207 7.46 7.96 -8.15
CA TRP A 207 6.82 8.60 -6.99
C TRP A 207 6.65 10.12 -7.13
N PHE A 208 7.66 10.82 -7.67
CA PHE A 208 7.59 12.28 -7.88
C PHE A 208 6.49 12.68 -8.88
N HIS A 209 6.29 11.86 -9.91
CA HIS A 209 5.20 12.08 -10.87
C HIS A 209 3.83 11.94 -10.19
N THR A 210 3.69 10.94 -9.31
CA THR A 210 2.47 10.71 -8.52
C THR A 210 2.17 11.88 -7.59
N ILE A 211 3.16 12.37 -6.84
CA ILE A 211 2.98 13.55 -5.97
C ILE A 211 2.53 14.76 -6.78
N ARG A 212 3.14 15.00 -7.95
CA ARG A 212 2.75 16.12 -8.81
C ARG A 212 1.31 15.98 -9.31
N LYS A 213 0.88 14.76 -9.64
CA LYS A 213 -0.50 14.47 -10.06
C LYS A 213 -1.48 14.73 -8.91
N GLU A 214 -1.20 14.23 -7.71
CA GLU A 214 -2.05 14.43 -6.53
C GLU A 214 -2.08 15.89 -6.07
N LEU A 215 -0.97 16.62 -6.18
CA LEU A 215 -0.96 18.07 -5.98
C LEU A 215 -1.88 18.79 -6.97
N LEU A 216 -1.86 18.42 -8.25
CA LEU A 216 -2.73 19.02 -9.24
C LEU A 216 -4.21 18.72 -8.97
N ILE A 217 -4.52 17.49 -8.56
CA ILE A 217 -5.87 17.11 -8.10
C ILE A 217 -6.26 17.95 -6.88
N GLY A 218 -5.37 18.09 -5.90
CA GLY A 218 -5.55 18.92 -4.71
C GLY A 218 -5.79 20.39 -5.03
N LEU A 219 -5.10 20.96 -6.03
CA LEU A 219 -5.31 22.33 -6.51
C LEU A 219 -6.70 22.51 -7.14
N ILE A 220 -7.10 21.60 -8.02
CA ILE A 220 -8.39 21.66 -8.72
C ILE A 220 -9.54 21.46 -7.73
N ASN A 221 -9.46 20.41 -6.90
CA ASN A 221 -10.46 20.12 -5.88
C ASN A 221 -10.48 21.24 -4.83
N GLY A 222 -9.31 21.73 -4.42
CA GLY A 222 -9.16 22.86 -3.51
C GLY A 222 -9.89 24.10 -4.01
N LEU A 223 -9.74 24.43 -5.30
CA LEU A 223 -10.40 25.60 -5.88
C LEU A 223 -11.91 25.42 -5.93
N SER A 224 -12.36 24.24 -6.37
CA SER A 224 -13.79 23.91 -6.47
C SER A 224 -14.47 23.90 -5.09
N VAL A 225 -13.97 23.07 -4.16
CA VAL A 225 -14.53 22.92 -2.82
C VAL A 225 -14.32 24.19 -1.98
N GLY A 226 -13.19 24.87 -2.13
CA GLY A 226 -12.94 26.16 -1.47
C GLY A 226 -13.93 27.23 -1.90
N THR A 227 -14.28 27.30 -3.20
CA THR A 227 -15.30 28.22 -3.70
C THR A 227 -16.69 27.90 -3.13
N VAL A 228 -17.03 26.61 -3.03
CA VAL A 228 -18.29 26.17 -2.40
C VAL A 228 -18.30 26.55 -0.92
N ALA A 229 -17.22 26.26 -0.20
CA ALA A 229 -17.09 26.57 1.23
C ALA A 229 -17.18 28.08 1.48
N PHE A 230 -16.51 28.90 0.67
CA PHE A 230 -16.65 30.36 0.67
C PHE A 230 -18.11 30.77 0.51
N THR A 231 -18.77 30.29 -0.54
CA THR A 231 -20.13 30.69 -0.92
C THR A 231 -21.12 30.32 0.17
N VAL A 232 -21.08 29.08 0.66
CA VAL A 232 -21.97 28.60 1.72
C VAL A 232 -21.74 29.36 3.03
N THR A 233 -20.48 29.60 3.40
CA THR A 233 -20.16 30.38 4.61
C THR A 233 -20.70 31.80 4.49
N TYR A 234 -20.57 32.42 3.31
CA TYR A 234 -21.08 33.77 3.08
C TYR A 234 -22.60 33.84 3.14
N LEU A 235 -23.29 32.86 2.56
CA LEU A 235 -24.76 32.80 2.59
C LEU A 235 -25.32 32.63 4.00
N ILE A 236 -24.61 31.90 4.88
CA ILE A 236 -25.07 31.63 6.25
C ILE A 236 -24.66 32.75 7.20
N ARG A 237 -23.45 33.29 7.05
CA ARG A 237 -22.85 34.20 8.04
C ARG A 237 -22.85 35.65 7.63
N HIS A 238 -23.06 35.93 6.34
CA HIS A 238 -23.01 37.28 5.76
C HIS A 238 -21.70 38.03 6.05
N ASP A 239 -20.63 37.30 6.35
CA ASP A 239 -19.30 37.84 6.66
C ASP A 239 -18.32 37.42 5.56
N LEU A 240 -17.90 38.41 4.76
CA LEU A 240 -16.99 38.18 3.64
C LEU A 240 -15.60 37.70 4.09
N MET A 241 -15.14 38.20 5.24
CA MET A 241 -13.82 37.93 5.77
C MET A 241 -13.72 36.47 6.25
N ILE A 242 -14.67 36.02 7.07
CA ILE A 242 -14.75 34.62 7.52
C ILE A 242 -14.94 33.68 6.33
N SER A 243 -15.72 34.08 5.33
CA SER A 243 -15.93 33.30 4.12
C SER A 243 -14.64 33.12 3.32
N PHE A 244 -13.84 34.17 3.18
CA PHE A 244 -12.55 34.12 2.51
C PHE A 244 -11.55 33.23 3.25
N VAL A 245 -11.48 33.38 4.58
CA VAL A 245 -10.68 32.50 5.44
C VAL A 245 -11.08 31.04 5.23
N MET A 246 -12.38 30.73 5.23
CA MET A 246 -12.87 29.38 5.03
C MET A 246 -12.51 28.83 3.64
N GLY A 247 -12.75 29.60 2.58
CA GLY A 247 -12.45 29.16 1.21
C GLY A 247 -10.96 28.93 0.97
N LEU A 248 -10.11 29.84 1.44
CA LEU A 248 -8.66 29.73 1.28
C LEU A 248 -8.06 28.62 2.15
N ALA A 249 -8.52 28.48 3.39
CA ALA A 249 -8.11 27.38 4.25
C ALA A 249 -8.50 26.03 3.65
N MET A 250 -9.70 25.92 3.07
CA MET A 250 -10.12 24.70 2.37
C MET A 250 -9.23 24.39 1.16
N PHE A 251 -8.93 25.40 0.35
CA PHE A 251 -8.02 25.25 -0.78
C PHE A 251 -6.65 24.71 -0.34
N CYS A 252 -6.05 25.33 0.67
CA CYS A 252 -4.75 24.93 1.20
C CYS A 252 -4.79 23.52 1.82
N ASN A 253 -5.83 23.19 2.58
CA ASN A 253 -5.95 21.89 3.24
C ASN A 253 -6.06 20.75 2.22
N LEU A 254 -6.82 20.96 1.14
CA LEU A 254 -6.97 19.96 0.06
C LEU A 254 -5.68 19.75 -0.75
N CYS A 255 -4.85 20.79 -0.91
CA CYS A 255 -3.53 20.65 -1.50
C CYS A 255 -2.61 19.79 -0.61
N VAL A 256 -2.61 20.05 0.70
CA VAL A 256 -1.81 19.28 1.67
C VAL A 256 -2.31 17.85 1.78
N ALA A 257 -3.62 17.62 1.75
CA ALA A 257 -4.20 16.28 1.75
C ALA A 257 -3.69 15.42 0.58
N GLY A 258 -3.65 15.96 -0.63
CA GLY A 258 -3.09 15.25 -1.81
C GLY A 258 -1.60 14.95 -1.68
N ILE A 259 -0.81 15.92 -1.19
CA ILE A 259 0.63 15.73 -0.96
C ILE A 259 0.86 14.65 0.10
N MET A 260 0.26 14.80 1.28
CA MET A 260 0.47 13.90 2.42
C MET A 260 -0.07 12.51 2.14
N GLY A 261 -1.21 12.41 1.45
CA GLY A 261 -1.77 11.12 1.02
C GLY A 261 -0.87 10.32 0.09
N THR A 262 0.11 10.97 -0.56
CA THR A 262 1.14 10.30 -1.36
C THR A 262 2.47 10.13 -0.64
N MET A 263 2.93 11.19 0.03
CA MET A 263 4.24 11.20 0.69
C MET A 263 4.29 10.25 1.89
N VAL A 264 3.23 10.20 2.71
CA VAL A 264 3.21 9.38 3.92
C VAL A 264 3.35 7.88 3.58
N PRO A 265 2.52 7.28 2.70
CA PRO A 265 2.68 5.87 2.35
C PRO A 265 4.06 5.54 1.78
N PHE A 266 4.61 6.43 0.95
CA PHE A 266 5.92 6.24 0.34
C PHE A 266 7.05 6.27 1.37
N VAL A 267 7.03 7.21 2.31
CA VAL A 267 8.02 7.31 3.39
C VAL A 267 7.93 6.10 4.32
N LEU A 268 6.72 5.66 4.67
CA LEU A 268 6.53 4.45 5.49
C LEU A 268 7.14 3.22 4.81
N ARG A 269 6.86 3.02 3.50
CA ARG A 269 7.47 1.94 2.72
C ARG A 269 9.00 2.00 2.72
N TRP A 270 9.57 3.20 2.58
CA TRP A 270 11.02 3.39 2.62
C TRP A 270 11.63 3.04 3.99
N LEU A 271 10.88 3.33 5.08
CA LEU A 271 11.22 2.92 6.45
C LEU A 271 10.92 1.44 6.75
N LYS A 272 10.44 0.67 5.77
CA LYS A 272 9.99 -0.73 5.93
C LYS A 272 8.84 -0.89 6.94
N ILE A 273 8.01 0.14 7.06
CA ILE A 273 6.75 0.11 7.82
C ILE A 273 5.61 -0.09 6.82
N ASP A 274 4.69 -0.99 7.14
CA ASP A 274 3.51 -1.24 6.31
C ASP A 274 2.66 0.04 6.14
N PRO A 275 2.55 0.58 4.91
CA PRO A 275 1.77 1.78 4.65
C PRO A 275 0.27 1.59 4.92
N ALA A 276 -0.28 0.39 4.72
CA ALA A 276 -1.71 0.15 4.85
C ALA A 276 -2.17 0.23 6.31
N VAL A 277 -1.28 -0.14 7.25
CA VAL A 277 -1.50 0.07 8.68
C VAL A 277 -1.47 1.56 9.02
N ALA A 278 -0.36 2.25 8.77
CA ALA A 278 -0.08 3.51 9.48
C ALA A 278 -0.49 4.79 8.72
N SER A 279 -0.72 4.73 7.39
CA SER A 279 -0.90 5.94 6.59
C SER A 279 -2.10 6.79 6.99
N SER A 280 -3.24 6.15 7.28
CA SER A 280 -4.50 6.85 7.57
C SER A 280 -4.39 7.79 8.77
N ILE A 281 -3.76 7.32 9.85
CA ILE A 281 -3.52 8.10 11.07
C ILE A 281 -2.62 9.30 10.78
N PHE A 282 -1.46 9.06 10.18
CA PHE A 282 -0.49 10.14 9.96
C PHE A 282 -1.02 11.19 9.00
N VAL A 283 -1.68 10.79 7.92
CA VAL A 283 -2.26 11.75 6.98
C VAL A 283 -3.36 12.55 7.65
N THR A 284 -4.27 11.93 8.41
CA THR A 284 -5.31 12.65 9.16
C THR A 284 -4.69 13.65 10.14
N ALA A 285 -3.65 13.24 10.86
CA ALA A 285 -2.91 14.12 11.76
C ALA A 285 -2.37 15.37 11.03
N PHE A 286 -1.68 15.15 9.91
CA PHE A 286 -1.10 16.25 9.13
C PHE A 286 -2.17 17.15 8.53
N THR A 287 -3.26 16.60 8.00
CA THR A 287 -4.36 17.40 7.45
C THR A 287 -5.09 18.19 8.52
N ASP A 288 -5.26 17.64 9.72
CA ASP A 288 -5.92 18.36 10.82
C ASP A 288 -5.01 19.46 11.37
N MET A 289 -3.75 19.15 11.66
CA MET A 289 -2.78 20.14 12.13
C MET A 289 -2.61 21.28 11.14
N PHE A 290 -2.37 20.96 9.86
CA PHE A 290 -2.17 21.98 8.84
C PHE A 290 -3.47 22.72 8.52
N GLY A 291 -4.60 22.01 8.46
CA GLY A 291 -5.92 22.60 8.23
C GLY A 291 -6.28 23.62 9.32
N PHE A 292 -6.12 23.27 10.59
CA PHE A 292 -6.36 24.19 11.70
C PHE A 292 -5.35 25.33 11.73
N PHE A 293 -4.07 25.05 11.52
CA PHE A 293 -3.05 26.09 11.45
C PHE A 293 -3.36 27.10 10.35
N CYS A 294 -3.70 26.63 9.15
CA CYS A 294 -4.03 27.49 8.02
C CYS A 294 -5.32 28.28 8.29
N PHE A 295 -6.38 27.62 8.75
CA PHE A 295 -7.67 28.25 9.02
C PHE A 295 -7.58 29.32 10.11
N LEU A 296 -7.04 28.98 11.27
CA LEU A 296 -6.91 29.88 12.41
C LEU A 296 -5.83 30.93 12.19
N GLY A 297 -4.73 30.58 11.52
CA GLY A 297 -3.66 31.51 11.14
C GLY A 297 -4.16 32.58 10.16
N LEU A 298 -4.90 32.20 9.13
CA LEU A 298 -5.52 33.14 8.19
C LEU A 298 -6.54 34.04 8.91
N ALA A 299 -7.38 33.48 9.78
CA ALA A 299 -8.31 34.26 10.60
C ALA A 299 -7.56 35.31 11.45
N THR A 300 -6.48 34.90 12.10
CA THR A 300 -5.66 35.76 12.95
C THR A 300 -5.06 36.90 12.16
N VAL A 301 -4.38 36.63 11.05
CA VAL A 301 -3.72 37.65 10.21
C VAL A 301 -4.72 38.65 9.63
N MET A 302 -5.94 38.20 9.30
CA MET A 302 -6.93 39.07 8.70
C MET A 302 -7.76 39.85 9.74
N THR A 303 -7.79 39.43 11.03
CA THR A 303 -8.48 40.15 12.12
C THR A 303 -7.56 40.95 13.04
N SER A 304 -6.25 40.70 12.99
CA SER A 304 -5.22 41.53 13.63
C SER A 304 -5.08 42.88 12.94
#